data_AF-A0A7H8N3A6-F1
#
_entry.id   AF-A0A7H8N3A6-F1
#
_cell.length_a   1.000
_cell.length_b   1.000
_cell.length_c   1.000
_cell.angle_alpha   90.00
_cell.angle_beta   90.00
_cell.angle_gamma   90.00
#
_symmetry.space_group_name_H-M   'P 1'
#
loop_
_entity.id
_entity.type
_entity.pdbx_description
1 polymer ?
#
loop_
_entity_poly.entity_id
_entity_poly.type
_entity_poly.pdbx_seq_one_letter_code
_entity_poly.pdbx_strand_id
1 'polypeptide(L)'
;MDLLDVWRGRLSLRRIHILIQSLLKKPGRSAFLAAVDESASWSVGDHLAARVVDAAEVANYLFLKANSEESANVELPKSVPRPGRHEADSSDTASPTFADGDELSAFFTHMNTL
;
A
#
# COMPACT_ATOMS: atom_id res chain seq x y z
N MET A 1 0.98 -18.77 -16.89
CA MET A 1 1.50 -18.72 -18.27
C MET A 1 3.01 -18.62 -18.15
N ASP A 2 3.76 -19.55 -18.73
CA ASP A 2 5.22 -19.63 -18.62
C ASP A 2 5.87 -19.23 -19.95
N LEU A 3 6.96 -18.47 -19.91
CA LEU A 3 7.71 -18.09 -21.12
C LEU A 3 8.39 -19.32 -21.77
N LEU A 4 8.66 -20.38 -21.00
CA LEU A 4 9.19 -21.63 -21.54
C LEU A 4 8.21 -22.33 -22.51
N ASP A 5 6.93 -21.98 -22.48
CA ASP A 5 5.94 -22.53 -23.41
C ASP A 5 6.19 -22.11 -24.87
N VAL A 6 6.96 -21.03 -25.09
CA VAL A 6 7.41 -20.61 -26.42
C VAL A 6 8.40 -21.62 -27.00
N TRP A 7 9.38 -22.02 -26.20
CA TRP A 7 10.39 -22.99 -26.60
C TRP A 7 9.80 -24.39 -26.75
N ARG A 8 8.80 -24.74 -25.91
CA ARG A 8 8.05 -26.01 -26.00
C ARG A 8 7.02 -26.04 -27.14
N GLY A 9 6.88 -24.97 -27.93
CA GLY A 9 5.93 -24.88 -29.05
C GLY A 9 4.45 -24.77 -28.64
N ARG A 10 4.15 -24.56 -27.36
CA ARG A 10 2.77 -24.40 -26.84
C ARG A 10 2.29 -22.95 -26.90
N LEU A 11 3.21 -22.00 -27.02
CA LEU A 11 2.91 -20.57 -27.12
C LEU A 11 3.49 -19.99 -28.42
N SER A 12 2.63 -19.39 -29.25
CA SER A 12 3.05 -18.75 -30.50
C SER A 12 3.54 -17.32 -30.28
N LEU A 13 4.49 -16.87 -31.12
CA LEU A 13 4.99 -15.48 -31.10
C LEU A 13 3.87 -14.46 -31.27
N ARG A 14 2.85 -14.78 -32.09
CA ARG A 14 1.67 -13.93 -32.26
C ARG A 14 0.91 -13.74 -30.94
N ARG A 15 0.76 -14.81 -30.16
CA ARG A 15 0.08 -14.75 -28.85
C ARG A 15 0.89 -13.96 -27.84
N ILE A 16 2.22 -14.10 -27.83
CA ILE A 16 3.11 -13.27 -27.00
C ILE A 16 2.93 -11.79 -27.34
N HIS A 17 2.96 -11.43 -28.62
CA HIS A 17 2.80 -10.05 -29.06
C HIS A 17 1.47 -9.46 -28.57
N ILE A 18 0.37 -10.21 -28.67
CA ILE A 18 -0.94 -9.79 -28.16
C ILE A 18 -0.90 -9.63 -26.63
N LEU A 19 -0.23 -10.53 -25.90
CA LEU A 19 -0.10 -10.42 -24.45
C LEU A 19 0.67 -9.17 -24.03
N ILE A 20 1.79 -8.88 -24.69
CA ILE A 20 2.57 -7.65 -24.44
C ILE A 20 1.70 -6.40 -24.71
N GLN A 21 1.01 -6.36 -25.86
CA GLN A 21 0.08 -5.29 -26.20
C GLN A 21 -1.06 -5.14 -25.18
N SER A 22 -1.57 -6.26 -24.64
CA SER A 22 -2.62 -6.23 -23.62
C SER A 22 -2.12 -5.72 -22.27
N LEU A 23 -0.87 -6.03 -21.89
CA LEU A 23 -0.27 -5.55 -20.65
C LEU A 23 -0.01 -4.04 -20.70
N LEU A 24 0.37 -3.51 -21.87
CA LEU A 24 0.53 -2.07 -22.09
C LEU A 24 -0.79 -1.30 -22.03
N LYS A 25 -1.93 -1.98 -22.22
CA LYS A 25 -3.27 -1.36 -22.20
C LYS A 25 -3.98 -1.43 -20.84
N LYS A 26 -3.41 -2.12 -19.84
CA LYS A 26 -4.04 -2.21 -18.53
C LYS A 26 -3.98 -0.83 -17.83
N PRO A 27 -5.09 -0.36 -17.23
CA PRO A 27 -5.09 0.89 -16.49
C PRO A 27 -4.19 0.77 -15.24
N GLY A 28 -3.42 1.83 -14.98
CA GLY A 28 -2.37 1.87 -13.96
C GLY A 28 -0.96 1.77 -14.53
N ARG A 29 0.02 2.42 -13.88
CA ARG A 29 1.44 2.29 -14.21
C ARG A 29 1.89 0.86 -13.88
N SER A 30 1.72 -0.07 -14.81
CA SER A 30 2.07 -1.48 -14.61
C SER A 30 3.58 -1.63 -14.39
N ALA A 31 3.99 -2.59 -13.56
CA ALA A 31 5.42 -2.86 -13.32
C ALA A 31 6.19 -3.14 -14.62
N PHE A 32 5.52 -3.73 -15.63
CA PHE A 32 6.09 -3.91 -16.96
C PHE A 32 6.31 -2.59 -17.68
N LEU A 33 5.34 -1.67 -17.66
CA LEU A 33 5.45 -0.37 -18.32
C LEU A 33 6.53 0.48 -17.65
N ALA A 34 6.62 0.45 -16.31
CA ALA A 34 7.71 1.09 -15.57
C ALA A 34 9.10 0.48 -15.87
N ALA A 35 9.17 -0.81 -16.20
CA ALA A 35 10.43 -1.46 -16.59
C ALA A 35 10.85 -1.14 -18.04
N VAL A 36 9.89 -0.81 -18.91
CA VAL A 36 10.14 -0.45 -20.32
C VAL A 36 10.35 1.06 -20.49
N ASP A 37 9.73 1.87 -19.62
CA ASP A 37 9.78 3.33 -19.66
C ASP A 37 9.90 3.88 -18.22
N GLU A 38 11.04 4.50 -17.94
CA GLU A 38 11.34 5.09 -16.63
C GLU A 38 10.39 6.25 -16.28
N SER A 39 9.86 6.97 -17.29
CA SER A 39 8.89 8.05 -17.07
C SER A 39 7.54 7.56 -16.56
N ALA A 40 7.28 6.26 -16.70
CA ALA A 40 6.12 5.60 -16.15
C ALA A 40 6.33 5.08 -14.72
N SER A 41 7.51 5.26 -14.12
CA SER A 41 7.71 5.04 -12.68
C SER A 41 7.08 6.18 -11.87
N TRP A 42 6.82 5.97 -10.59
CA TRP A 42 6.45 7.08 -9.71
C TRP A 42 7.67 7.92 -9.41
N SER A 43 7.55 9.23 -9.63
CA SER A 43 8.56 10.17 -9.15
C SER A 43 8.51 10.30 -7.62
N VAL A 44 9.55 10.85 -7.03
CA VAL A 44 9.54 11.22 -5.60
C VAL A 44 8.37 12.15 -5.28
N GLY A 45 8.06 13.08 -6.19
CA GLY A 45 6.91 13.98 -6.07
C GLY A 45 5.58 13.23 -6.01
N ASP A 46 5.42 12.19 -6.83
CA ASP A 46 4.20 11.35 -6.85
C ASP A 46 4.03 10.63 -5.49
N HIS A 47 5.11 10.09 -4.94
CA HIS A 47 5.09 9.45 -3.61
C HIS A 47 4.76 10.43 -2.48
N LEU A 48 5.31 11.65 -2.53
CA LEU A 48 5.03 12.69 -1.52
C LEU A 48 3.59 13.19 -1.63
N ALA A 49 3.11 13.47 -2.84
CA ALA A 49 1.72 13.88 -3.08
C ALA A 49 0.74 12.83 -2.55
N ALA A 50 0.95 11.55 -2.87
CA ALA A 50 0.13 10.48 -2.32
C ALA A 50 0.15 10.45 -0.78
N ARG A 51 1.29 10.74 -0.14
CA ARG A 51 1.38 10.77 1.33
C ARG A 51 0.63 11.94 1.94
N VAL A 52 0.64 13.10 1.29
CA VAL A 52 -0.13 14.27 1.70
C VAL A 52 -1.63 13.98 1.58
N VAL A 53 -2.07 13.35 0.49
CA VAL A 53 -3.47 12.95 0.29
C VAL A 53 -3.92 11.97 1.38
N ASP A 54 -3.15 10.90 1.64
CA ASP A 54 -3.46 9.94 2.71
C ASP A 54 -3.61 10.64 4.07
N ALA A 55 -2.71 11.57 4.40
CA ALA A 55 -2.75 12.30 5.66
C ALA A 55 -3.96 13.26 5.75
N ALA A 56 -4.32 13.91 4.65
CA ALA A 56 -5.48 14.80 4.57
C ALA A 56 -6.80 14.04 4.74
N GLU A 57 -6.92 12.87 4.12
CA GLU A 57 -8.10 12.01 4.29
C GLU A 57 -8.25 11.53 5.73
N VAL A 58 -7.16 11.10 6.38
CA VAL A 58 -7.17 10.72 7.80
C VAL A 58 -7.53 11.90 8.70
N ALA A 59 -7.00 13.10 8.43
CA ALA A 59 -7.35 14.29 9.20
C ALA A 59 -8.86 14.61 9.08
N ASN A 60 -9.41 14.52 7.88
CA ASN A 60 -10.85 14.71 7.65
C ASN A 60 -11.68 13.63 8.35
N TYR A 61 -11.25 12.37 8.29
CA TYR A 61 -11.88 11.27 9.02
C TYR A 61 -11.94 11.55 10.52
N LEU A 62 -10.81 11.93 11.13
CA LEU A 62 -10.74 12.23 12.56
C LEU A 62 -11.64 13.42 12.94
N PHE A 63 -11.66 14.45 12.09
CA PHE A 63 -12.54 15.60 12.27
C PHE A 63 -14.01 15.20 12.21
N LEU A 64 -14.42 14.42 11.21
CA LEU A 64 -15.80 13.94 11.08
C LEU A 64 -16.19 13.04 12.25
N LYS A 65 -15.32 12.12 12.65
CA LYS A 65 -15.56 11.24 13.80
C LYS A 65 -15.73 12.01 15.10
N ALA A 66 -14.95 13.06 15.33
CA ALA A 66 -15.04 13.88 16.52
C ALA A 66 -16.31 14.76 16.56
N ASN A 67 -16.87 15.09 15.39
CA ASN A 67 -18.02 15.99 15.25
C ASN A 67 -19.31 15.29 14.79
N SER A 68 -19.32 13.96 14.76
CA SER A 68 -20.50 13.18 14.38
C SER A 68 -21.13 12.53 15.62
N GLU A 69 -22.43 12.25 15.52
CA GLU A 69 -23.13 11.51 16.56
C GLU A 69 -22.57 10.09 16.67
N GLU A 70 -22.64 9.47 17.85
CA GLU A 70 -22.03 8.16 18.11
C GLU A 70 -22.63 7.02 17.24
N SER A 71 -23.82 7.24 16.68
CA SER A 71 -24.47 6.34 15.72
C SER A 71 -23.96 6.49 14.27
N ALA A 72 -23.19 7.53 13.98
CA ALA A 72 -22.68 7.79 12.64
C ALA A 72 -21.48 6.87 12.34
N ASN A 73 -21.69 5.94 11.41
CA ASN A 73 -20.62 5.06 10.96
C ASN A 73 -19.75 5.77 9.90
N VAL A 74 -18.68 6.40 10.36
CA VAL A 74 -17.63 6.94 9.48
C VAL A 74 -16.56 5.86 9.32
N GLU A 75 -16.32 5.44 8.08
CA GLU A 75 -15.29 4.44 7.74
C GLU A 75 -13.90 5.08 7.67
N LEU A 76 -12.87 4.33 8.12
CA LEU A 76 -11.49 4.77 8.00
C LEU A 76 -11.07 4.73 6.51
N PRO A 77 -10.52 5.83 5.97
CA PRO A 77 -10.11 5.88 4.56
C PRO A 77 -8.96 4.91 4.29
N LYS A 78 -8.96 4.32 3.10
CA LYS A 78 -7.89 3.45 2.62
C LYS A 78 -6.82 4.29 1.93
N SER A 79 -5.56 4.02 2.22
CA SER A 79 -4.44 4.70 1.57
C SER A 79 -4.43 4.48 0.06
N VAL A 80 -3.96 5.47 -0.69
CA VAL A 80 -3.78 5.38 -2.14
C VAL A 80 -2.83 4.22 -2.48
N PRO A 81 -3.20 3.32 -3.42
CA PRO A 81 -2.34 2.22 -3.83
C PRO A 81 -1.07 2.73 -4.51
N ARG A 82 0.10 2.29 -4.01
CA ARG A 82 1.42 2.74 -4.49
C ARG A 82 2.10 1.62 -5.29
N PRO A 83 2.76 1.92 -6.41
CA PRO A 83 3.56 0.92 -7.12
C PRO A 83 4.67 0.39 -6.22
N GLY A 84 4.89 -0.92 -6.26
CA GLY A 84 5.91 -1.61 -5.46
C GLY A 84 5.52 -1.89 -4.00
N ARG A 85 4.38 -1.37 -3.51
CA ARG A 85 3.84 -1.72 -2.19
C ARG A 85 2.65 -2.66 -2.36
N HIS A 86 2.77 -3.89 -1.85
CA HIS A 86 1.66 -4.83 -1.90
C HIS A 86 0.55 -4.35 -0.95
N GLU A 87 -0.69 -4.44 -1.41
CA GLU A 87 -1.91 -3.98 -0.72
C GLU A 87 -2.15 -4.68 0.63
N ALA A 88 -1.41 -5.76 0.92
CA ALA A 88 -1.42 -6.44 2.22
C ALA A 88 -0.80 -5.60 3.35
N ASP A 89 0.07 -4.64 3.05
CA ASP A 89 0.75 -3.83 4.07
C ASP A 89 -0.10 -2.63 4.55
N SER A 90 -1.29 -2.42 4.00
CA SER A 90 -2.18 -1.30 4.37
C SER A 90 -3.32 -1.69 5.31
N SER A 91 -3.57 -2.99 5.54
CA SER A 91 -4.62 -3.46 6.47
C SER A 91 -4.11 -3.89 7.84
N ASP A 92 -2.81 -4.11 8.02
CA ASP A 92 -2.19 -4.39 9.31
C ASP A 92 -1.21 -3.28 9.67
N THR A 93 -1.73 -2.15 10.13
CA THR A 93 -1.10 -1.59 11.33
C THR A 93 -1.27 -2.65 12.40
N ALA A 94 -0.34 -3.63 12.43
CA ALA A 94 -0.07 -4.39 13.63
C ALA A 94 -0.03 -3.34 14.73
N SER A 95 -1.04 -3.33 15.60
CA SER A 95 -1.04 -2.44 16.74
C SER A 95 0.32 -2.67 17.39
N PRO A 96 1.21 -1.66 17.44
CA PRO A 96 2.47 -1.88 18.10
C PRO A 96 2.13 -2.41 19.48
N THR A 97 2.67 -3.57 19.83
CA THR A 97 2.42 -4.20 21.12
C THR A 97 2.97 -3.23 22.15
N PHE A 98 2.11 -2.35 22.66
CA PHE A 98 2.45 -1.44 23.73
C PHE A 98 2.65 -2.28 24.98
N ALA A 99 3.63 -1.90 25.79
CA ALA A 99 3.81 -2.49 27.10
C ALA A 99 2.52 -2.29 27.91
N ASP A 100 2.11 -3.33 28.64
CA ASP A 100 0.94 -3.25 29.52
C ASP A 100 1.25 -2.32 30.72
N GLY A 101 0.21 -1.76 31.34
CA GLY A 101 0.36 -0.87 32.50
C GLY A 101 1.13 -1.52 33.65
N ASP A 102 0.93 -2.83 33.82
CA ASP A 102 1.64 -3.63 34.81
C ASP A 102 3.15 -3.73 34.51
N GLU A 103 3.53 -3.89 33.24
CA GLU A 103 4.94 -3.94 32.82
C GLU A 103 5.66 -2.61 33.07
N LEU A 104 4.98 -1.48 32.80
CA LEU A 104 5.52 -0.14 33.09
C LEU A 104 5.72 0.06 34.60
N SER A 105 4.74 -0.36 35.40
CA SER A 105 4.83 -0.23 36.86
C SER A 105 6.00 -1.03 37.45
N ALA A 106 6.24 -2.24 36.92
CA ALA A 106 7.34 -3.10 37.35
C ALA A 106 8.70 -2.51 36.99
N PHE A 107 8.84 -1.95 35.78
CA PHE A 107 10.07 -1.28 35.34
C PHE A 107 10.44 -0.09 36.23
N PHE A 108 9.50 0.81 36.51
CA PHE A 108 9.76 1.97 37.37
C PHE A 108 10.10 1.58 38.81
N THR A 109 9.49 0.52 39.32
CA THR A 109 9.80 -0.02 40.65
C THR A 109 11.23 -0.56 40.69
N HIS A 110 11.66 -1.29 39.66
CA HIS A 110 13.02 -1.82 39.58
C HIS A 110 14.08 -0.71 39.48
N MET A 111 13.81 0.34 38.71
CA MET A 111 14.67 1.52 38.56
C MET A 111 14.88 2.29 39.87
N ASN A 112 13.90 2.34 40.77
CA ASN A 112 14.00 3.04 42.05
C ASN A 112 14.79 2.26 43.12
N THR A 113 15.20 1.03 42.82
CA THR A 113 15.98 0.16 43.74
C THR A 113 17.47 0.07 43.39
N LEU A 114 17.91 0.80 42.35
CA LEU A 114 19.30 1.02 41.97
C LEU A 114 19.84 2.32 42.60
#